data_AF-A0A7S4LFP7-F1
#
_entry.id   AF-A0A7S4LFP7-F1
#
_cell.length_a   1.000
_cell.length_b   1.000
_cell.length_c   1.000
_cell.angle_alpha   90.00
_cell.angle_beta   90.00
_cell.angle_gamma   90.00
#
_symmetry.space_group_name_H-M   'P 1'
#
loop_
_entity.id
_entity.type
_entity.pdbx_description
1 polymer ?
#
loop_
_entity_poly.entity_id
_entity_poly.type
_entity_poly.pdbx_seq_one_letter_code
_entity_poly.pdbx_strand_id
1 'polypeptide(L)'
;DTALDNPNIDGIFTDDEWNSPGGPTEVDAQSVEDMGLSSKDVADITANWVLSMKAAHTKVLEKGGFAWRMFSPGSSTMGSDPVGGRAGCAAFMRAHCVHNDTLQHSAMMMNAGSAADFKQNLAAFLLVRGPYAWFGDAWKGCTYVPDRPALLDVDYGVPLAHCVEIKPGIFARKWTKANVSLDCRAWEATIKLHAEAPCPLHKPAPCQWQVGGCPRPACNVKSYSKSTSPPPPPR
;
A
#
# COMPACT_ATOMS: atom_id res chain seq x y z
N ASP A 1 -23.04 -13.06 -17.43
CA ASP A 1 -21.81 -12.43 -17.96
C ASP A 1 -21.47 -11.25 -17.10
N THR A 2 -20.36 -11.33 -16.35
CA THR A 2 -19.78 -10.17 -15.68
C THR A 2 -18.57 -9.69 -16.48
N ALA A 3 -18.12 -8.46 -16.27
CA ALA A 3 -16.87 -7.97 -16.87
C ALA A 3 -15.67 -8.90 -16.56
N LEU A 4 -15.71 -9.61 -15.43
CA LEU A 4 -14.68 -10.57 -14.99
C LEU A 4 -14.61 -11.85 -15.82
N ASP A 5 -15.58 -12.12 -16.69
CA ASP A 5 -15.49 -13.25 -17.63
C ASP A 5 -14.62 -12.89 -18.86
N ASN A 6 -14.21 -11.62 -19.01
CA ASN A 6 -13.32 -11.15 -20.07
C ASN A 6 -11.85 -11.40 -19.68
N PRO A 7 -11.05 -12.12 -20.50
CA PRO A 7 -9.65 -12.43 -20.18
C PRO A 7 -8.72 -11.20 -20.11
N ASN A 8 -9.21 -10.02 -20.49
CA ASN A 8 -8.45 -8.76 -20.43
C ASN A 8 -8.80 -7.91 -19.19
N ILE A 9 -9.61 -8.43 -18.25
CA ILE A 9 -10.07 -7.68 -17.08
C ILE A 9 -9.67 -8.44 -15.82
N ASP A 10 -8.63 -7.96 -15.13
CA ASP A 10 -8.09 -8.58 -13.91
C ASP A 10 -8.84 -8.18 -12.62
N GLY A 11 -9.67 -7.14 -12.69
CA GLY A 11 -10.38 -6.62 -11.52
C GLY A 11 -11.42 -5.57 -11.88
N ILE A 12 -12.19 -5.14 -10.87
CA ILE A 12 -13.20 -4.09 -11.00
C ILE A 12 -12.82 -2.91 -10.11
N PHE A 13 -12.96 -1.70 -10.62
CA PHE A 13 -12.93 -0.50 -9.80
C PHE A 13 -14.36 -0.07 -9.49
N THR A 14 -14.74 -0.11 -8.22
CA THR A 14 -16.03 0.40 -7.74
C THR A 14 -15.76 1.71 -7.01
N ASP A 15 -16.10 2.81 -7.65
CA ASP A 15 -15.89 4.15 -7.10
C ASP A 15 -17.05 4.58 -6.19
N ASP A 16 -16.83 5.66 -5.43
CA ASP A 16 -17.80 6.41 -4.58
C ASP A 16 -18.41 5.70 -3.36
N GLU A 17 -18.26 6.31 -2.17
CA GLU A 17 -18.94 5.84 -0.95
C GLU A 17 -20.28 6.56 -0.78
N TRP A 18 -21.33 5.79 -0.54
CA TRP A 18 -22.57 6.40 -0.04
C TRP A 18 -22.41 6.66 1.45
N ASN A 19 -21.97 7.87 1.79
CA ASN A 19 -21.92 8.30 3.18
C ASN A 19 -23.23 9.00 3.57
N SER A 20 -23.82 8.59 4.69
CA SER A 20 -24.90 9.36 5.32
C SER A 20 -24.24 10.44 6.19
N PRO A 21 -24.63 11.73 6.09
CA PRO A 21 -25.81 12.25 5.41
C PRO A 21 -25.59 12.79 3.98
N GLY A 22 -24.40 12.63 3.38
CA GLY A 22 -23.99 13.28 2.13
C GLY A 22 -24.75 12.86 0.87
N GLY A 23 -25.48 11.75 0.90
CA GLY A 23 -26.27 11.28 -0.24
C GLY A 23 -25.43 10.51 -1.28
N PRO A 24 -25.95 10.30 -2.50
CA PRO A 24 -25.38 9.38 -3.49
C PRO A 24 -24.01 9.75 -4.05
N THR A 25 -23.55 10.98 -3.85
CA THR A 25 -22.44 11.50 -4.64
C THR A 25 -21.47 12.26 -3.75
N GLU A 26 -20.18 12.03 -3.97
CA GLU A 26 -19.09 12.88 -3.46
C GLU A 26 -19.00 14.21 -4.23
N VAL A 27 -19.82 14.38 -5.29
CA VAL A 27 -19.69 15.45 -6.29
C VAL A 27 -20.54 16.67 -5.95
N ASP A 28 -21.75 16.47 -5.40
CA ASP A 28 -22.67 17.56 -5.06
C ASP A 28 -23.37 17.36 -3.70
N ALA A 29 -23.10 18.31 -2.79
CA ALA A 29 -23.71 18.36 -1.47
C ALA A 29 -25.22 18.69 -1.50
N GLN A 30 -25.74 19.23 -2.61
CA GLN A 30 -27.15 19.55 -2.79
C GLN A 30 -27.96 18.37 -3.36
N SER A 31 -27.31 17.27 -3.74
CA SER A 31 -27.96 16.14 -4.40
C SER A 31 -29.19 15.58 -3.64
N VAL A 32 -29.15 15.57 -2.31
CA VAL A 32 -30.31 15.16 -1.47
C VAL A 32 -31.49 16.13 -1.63
N GLU A 33 -31.24 17.44 -1.64
CA GLU A 33 -32.25 18.49 -1.79
C GLU A 33 -32.79 18.54 -3.23
N ASP A 34 -31.90 18.51 -4.23
CA ASP A 34 -32.26 18.58 -5.65
C ASP A 34 -33.13 17.41 -6.11
N MET A 35 -32.93 16.23 -5.52
CA MET A 35 -33.75 15.05 -5.78
C MET A 35 -35.00 14.99 -4.89
N GLY A 36 -35.15 15.89 -3.92
CA GLY A 36 -36.27 15.89 -2.97
C GLY A 36 -36.29 14.67 -2.05
N LEU A 37 -35.13 14.11 -1.70
CA LEU A 37 -35.04 12.92 -0.86
C LEU A 37 -35.28 13.27 0.61
N SER A 38 -36.13 12.49 1.27
CA SER A 38 -36.24 12.53 2.71
C SER A 38 -35.04 11.84 3.37
N SER A 39 -34.82 12.11 4.66
CA SER A 39 -33.80 11.40 5.45
C SER A 39 -34.02 9.88 5.47
N LYS A 40 -35.29 9.44 5.37
CA LYS A 40 -35.63 8.02 5.24
C LYS A 40 -35.18 7.45 3.89
N ASP A 41 -35.40 8.18 2.80
CA ASP A 41 -34.98 7.73 1.47
C ASP A 41 -33.45 7.59 1.41
N VAL A 42 -32.71 8.58 1.94
CA VAL A 42 -31.24 8.52 2.02
C VAL A 42 -30.78 7.28 2.79
N ALA A 43 -31.40 6.99 3.94
CA ALA A 43 -31.08 5.82 4.75
C ALA A 43 -31.38 4.49 4.02
N ASP A 44 -32.56 4.37 3.41
CA ASP A 44 -32.99 3.17 2.70
C ASP A 44 -32.10 2.91 1.46
N ILE A 45 -31.75 3.95 0.72
CA ILE A 45 -30.86 3.84 -0.44
C ILE A 45 -29.45 3.46 0.01
N THR A 46 -28.92 4.10 1.06
CA THR A 46 -27.60 3.75 1.62
C THR A 46 -27.56 2.27 2.04
N ALA A 47 -28.60 1.79 2.71
CA ALA A 47 -28.69 0.38 3.12
C ALA A 47 -28.71 -0.57 1.91
N ASN A 48 -29.49 -0.25 0.87
CA ASN A 48 -29.54 -1.04 -0.37
C ASN A 48 -28.23 -1.00 -1.16
N TRP A 49 -27.52 0.13 -1.15
CA TRP A 49 -26.19 0.25 -1.73
C TRP A 49 -25.19 -0.67 -1.02
N VAL A 50 -25.16 -0.68 0.32
CA VAL A 50 -24.30 -1.60 1.10
C VAL A 50 -24.57 -3.06 0.74
N LEU A 51 -25.84 -3.46 0.63
CA LEU A 51 -26.22 -4.82 0.22
C LEU A 51 -25.76 -5.14 -1.21
N SER A 52 -25.94 -4.20 -2.14
CA SER A 52 -25.56 -4.35 -3.55
C SER A 52 -24.04 -4.46 -3.70
N MET A 53 -23.29 -3.59 -3.02
CA MET A 53 -21.83 -3.61 -3.00
C MET A 53 -21.28 -4.89 -2.39
N LYS A 54 -21.88 -5.38 -1.30
CA LYS A 54 -21.52 -6.68 -0.71
C LYS A 54 -21.74 -7.83 -1.71
N ALA A 55 -22.87 -7.84 -2.44
CA ALA A 55 -23.14 -8.84 -3.45
C ALA A 55 -22.14 -8.76 -4.62
N ALA A 56 -21.84 -7.54 -5.11
CA ALA A 56 -20.85 -7.31 -6.15
C ALA A 56 -19.46 -7.78 -5.74
N HIS A 57 -18.96 -7.39 -4.56
CA HIS A 57 -17.67 -7.83 -4.02
C HIS A 57 -17.61 -9.34 -3.83
N THR A 58 -18.69 -9.96 -3.34
CA THR A 58 -18.78 -11.43 -3.23
C THR A 58 -18.60 -12.06 -4.61
N LYS A 59 -19.26 -11.52 -5.64
CA LYS A 59 -19.13 -12.05 -7.00
C LYS A 59 -17.75 -11.86 -7.61
N VAL A 60 -17.10 -10.74 -7.30
CA VAL A 60 -15.70 -10.47 -7.68
C VAL A 60 -14.78 -11.55 -7.11
N LEU A 61 -14.92 -11.84 -5.81
CA LEU A 61 -14.12 -12.87 -5.13
C LEU A 61 -14.40 -14.29 -5.65
N GLU A 62 -15.67 -14.65 -5.88
CA GLU A 62 -16.03 -15.96 -6.47
C GLU A 62 -15.39 -16.20 -7.83
N LYS A 63 -15.08 -15.13 -8.56
CA LYS A 63 -14.43 -15.17 -9.88
C LYS A 63 -12.90 -15.06 -9.78
N GLY A 64 -12.33 -14.99 -8.58
CA GLY A 64 -10.89 -14.81 -8.37
C GLY A 64 -10.37 -13.42 -8.71
N GLY A 65 -11.26 -12.46 -8.91
CA GLY A 65 -10.90 -11.06 -9.12
C GLY A 65 -10.68 -10.33 -7.80
N PHE A 66 -10.32 -9.05 -7.91
CA PHE A 66 -10.29 -8.13 -6.79
C PHE A 66 -10.93 -6.80 -7.19
N ALA A 67 -11.39 -6.05 -6.19
CA ALA A 67 -11.76 -4.67 -6.37
C ALA A 67 -10.90 -3.76 -5.49
N TRP A 68 -10.56 -2.59 -6.00
CA TRP A 68 -9.64 -1.66 -5.31
C TRP A 68 -10.10 -1.30 -3.89
N ARG A 69 -11.41 -1.17 -3.69
CA ARG A 69 -12.02 -0.93 -2.37
C ARG A 69 -11.95 -2.10 -1.40
N MET A 70 -11.49 -3.26 -1.84
CA MET A 70 -11.39 -4.45 -0.99
C MET A 70 -10.05 -4.52 -0.25
N PHE A 71 -9.15 -3.55 -0.45
CA PHE A 71 -7.89 -3.51 0.28
C PHE A 71 -8.11 -3.17 1.77
N SER A 72 -7.54 -4.02 2.63
CA SER A 72 -7.46 -3.77 4.07
C SER A 72 -6.36 -2.73 4.40
N PRO A 73 -6.41 -2.10 5.59
CA PRO A 73 -7.46 -2.16 6.60
C PRO A 73 -8.63 -1.20 6.36
N GLY A 74 -8.51 -0.26 5.42
CA GLY A 74 -9.43 0.87 5.32
C GLY A 74 -10.69 0.65 4.46
N SER A 75 -10.74 -0.39 3.62
CA SER A 75 -11.76 -0.53 2.57
C SER A 75 -11.99 0.77 1.77
N SER A 76 -10.94 1.58 1.64
CA SER A 76 -10.98 2.95 1.14
C SER A 76 -10.02 3.09 -0.02
N THR A 77 -10.39 3.94 -0.99
CA THR A 77 -9.54 4.28 -2.14
C THR A 77 -8.23 4.97 -1.74
N MET A 78 -8.14 5.52 -0.52
CA MET A 78 -7.01 6.31 -0.04
C MET A 78 -5.83 5.48 0.48
N GLY A 79 -6.08 4.23 0.85
CA GLY A 79 -5.24 3.52 1.83
C GLY A 79 -5.26 4.24 3.18
N SER A 80 -5.20 3.51 4.28
CA SER A 80 -5.10 4.12 5.61
C SER A 80 -3.66 4.49 5.92
N ASP A 81 -3.43 5.60 6.61
CA ASP A 81 -2.16 5.82 7.31
C ASP A 81 -2.00 4.70 8.34
N PRO A 82 -0.95 3.87 8.27
CA PRO A 82 -0.87 2.64 9.05
C PRO A 82 -0.98 2.86 10.55
N VAL A 83 -0.38 3.92 11.07
CA VAL A 83 -0.27 4.12 12.53
C VAL A 83 -1.08 5.30 13.07
N GLY A 84 -1.74 6.09 12.20
CA GLY A 84 -2.51 7.27 12.61
C GLY A 84 -1.70 8.30 13.42
N GLY A 85 -0.39 8.36 13.20
CA GLY A 85 0.55 9.18 13.98
C GLY A 85 1.05 8.52 15.28
N ARG A 86 1.83 9.29 16.06
CA ARG A 86 2.53 8.79 17.26
C ARG A 86 1.58 8.23 18.32
N ALA A 87 0.42 8.85 18.51
CA ALA A 87 -0.53 8.45 19.54
C ALA A 87 -1.15 7.07 19.26
N GLY A 88 -1.42 6.73 17.99
CA GLY A 88 -2.03 5.46 17.58
C GLY A 88 -1.04 4.32 17.37
N CYS A 89 0.26 4.64 17.19
CA CYS A 89 1.30 3.70 16.80
C CYS A 89 1.33 2.40 17.60
N ALA A 90 1.49 2.48 18.92
CA ALA A 90 1.67 1.27 19.73
C ALA A 90 0.41 0.41 19.78
N ALA A 91 -0.78 1.02 19.74
CA ALA A 91 -2.04 0.31 19.70
C ALA A 91 -2.21 -0.43 18.37
N PHE A 92 -1.98 0.26 17.24
CA PHE A 92 -2.02 -0.35 15.91
C PHE A 92 -1.02 -1.51 15.79
N MET A 93 0.23 -1.26 16.17
CA MET A 93 1.28 -2.27 16.05
C MET A 93 1.00 -3.49 16.93
N ARG A 94 0.40 -3.34 18.13
CA ARG A 94 -0.03 -4.49 18.95
C ARG A 94 -1.20 -5.25 18.35
N ALA A 95 -2.12 -4.55 17.69
CA ALA A 95 -3.24 -5.21 17.02
C ALA A 95 -2.77 -6.10 15.86
N HIS A 96 -1.71 -5.69 15.15
CA HIS A 96 -1.29 -6.34 13.91
C HIS A 96 0.05 -7.08 13.95
N CYS A 97 0.86 -6.91 15.01
CA CYS A 97 2.02 -7.77 15.31
C CYS A 97 1.64 -8.96 16.18
N VAL A 98 0.55 -9.63 15.79
CA VAL A 98 0.14 -10.92 16.34
C VAL A 98 0.28 -11.99 15.26
N HIS A 99 0.41 -13.24 15.70
CA HIS A 99 0.42 -14.37 14.79
C HIS A 99 -0.98 -14.51 14.14
N ASN A 100 -1.03 -14.84 12.85
CA ASN A 100 -2.27 -15.03 12.10
C ASN A 100 -3.16 -13.76 12.04
N ASP A 101 -2.55 -12.57 12.05
CA ASP A 101 -3.25 -11.31 11.82
C ASP A 101 -3.86 -11.28 10.41
N THR A 102 -5.05 -10.70 10.27
CA THR A 102 -5.75 -10.64 8.99
C THR A 102 -4.96 -9.87 7.92
N LEU A 103 -4.21 -8.82 8.26
CA LEU A 103 -3.42 -8.06 7.29
C LEU A 103 -2.26 -8.87 6.69
N GLN A 104 -1.85 -9.96 7.35
CA GLN A 104 -0.81 -10.83 6.83
C GLN A 104 -1.33 -11.79 5.75
N HIS A 105 -2.64 -11.98 5.69
CA HIS A 105 -3.31 -12.89 4.75
C HIS A 105 -4.22 -12.18 3.75
N SER A 106 -4.57 -10.93 4.02
CA SER A 106 -5.40 -10.10 3.15
C SER A 106 -4.57 -9.30 2.15
N ALA A 107 -5.18 -9.00 1.01
CA ALA A 107 -4.71 -7.94 0.13
C ALA A 107 -4.86 -6.60 0.87
N MET A 108 -3.77 -5.82 0.95
CA MET A 108 -3.76 -4.58 1.75
C MET A 108 -3.09 -3.41 1.04
N MET A 109 -3.56 -2.20 1.36
CA MET A 109 -2.98 -0.96 0.86
C MET A 109 -2.83 0.04 2.00
N MET A 110 -1.63 0.62 2.13
CA MET A 110 -1.33 1.63 3.13
C MET A 110 -0.82 2.91 2.47
N ASN A 111 -1.23 4.04 3.04
CA ASN A 111 -0.79 5.34 2.56
C ASN A 111 0.64 5.63 3.04
N ALA A 112 1.43 6.26 2.19
CA ALA A 112 2.76 6.75 2.53
C ALA A 112 2.72 7.83 3.63
N GLY A 113 1.60 8.56 3.72
CA GLY A 113 1.38 9.66 4.63
C GLY A 113 2.17 10.90 4.26
N SER A 114 2.45 11.75 5.24
CA SER A 114 3.24 12.97 5.03
C SER A 114 4.73 12.65 4.81
N ALA A 115 5.47 13.57 4.18
CA ALA A 115 6.93 13.44 4.08
C ALA A 115 7.62 13.33 5.46
N ALA A 116 7.04 13.94 6.51
CA ALA A 116 7.58 13.89 7.87
C ALA A 116 7.41 12.52 8.53
N ASP A 117 6.33 11.79 8.18
CA ASP A 117 5.99 10.48 8.76
C ASP A 117 6.29 9.30 7.82
N PHE A 118 6.75 9.58 6.60
CA PHE A 118 6.98 8.58 5.55
C PHE A 118 7.77 7.37 6.06
N LYS A 119 8.86 7.61 6.79
CA LYS A 119 9.74 6.53 7.26
C LYS A 119 9.05 5.66 8.31
N GLN A 120 8.25 6.25 9.19
CA GLN A 120 7.45 5.59 10.22
C GLN A 120 6.36 4.74 9.58
N ASN A 121 5.65 5.30 8.59
CA ASN A 121 4.63 4.57 7.84
C ASN A 121 5.21 3.42 7.02
N LEU A 122 6.35 3.64 6.35
CA LEU A 122 7.05 2.58 5.64
C LEU A 122 7.51 1.47 6.57
N ALA A 123 8.07 1.81 7.74
CA ALA A 123 8.45 0.81 8.73
C ALA A 123 7.22 0.05 9.25
N ALA A 124 6.13 0.73 9.58
CA ALA A 124 4.89 0.08 10.02
C ALA A 124 4.36 -0.89 8.95
N PHE A 125 4.29 -0.45 7.68
CA PHE A 125 3.92 -1.29 6.54
C PHE A 125 4.81 -2.53 6.42
N LEU A 126 6.14 -2.36 6.44
CA LEU A 126 7.09 -3.48 6.39
C LEU A 126 7.02 -4.38 7.62
N LEU A 127 6.55 -3.90 8.77
CA LEU A 127 6.36 -4.74 9.94
C LEU A 127 5.11 -5.62 9.76
N VAL A 128 3.98 -5.06 9.35
CA VAL A 128 2.69 -5.79 9.40
C VAL A 128 2.30 -6.47 8.10
N ARG A 129 2.86 -6.09 6.94
CA ARG A 129 2.36 -6.55 5.65
C ARG A 129 2.41 -8.05 5.42
N GLY A 130 1.42 -8.56 4.69
CA GLY A 130 1.43 -9.85 4.03
C GLY A 130 2.17 -9.86 2.69
N PRO A 131 2.12 -10.98 1.94
CA PRO A 131 2.72 -11.11 0.62
C PRO A 131 2.02 -10.25 -0.44
N TYR A 132 0.72 -9.99 -0.28
CA TYR A 132 -0.10 -9.21 -1.20
C TYR A 132 -0.39 -7.83 -0.60
N ALA A 133 0.55 -6.90 -0.75
CA ALA A 133 0.49 -5.62 -0.06
C ALA A 133 1.12 -4.49 -0.89
N TRP A 134 0.46 -3.35 -0.90
CA TRP A 134 0.88 -2.14 -1.61
C TRP A 134 1.08 -0.97 -0.64
N PHE A 135 2.04 -0.12 -0.95
CA PHE A 135 2.38 1.07 -0.17
C PHE A 135 2.65 2.24 -1.11
N GLY A 136 2.04 3.40 -0.85
CA GLY A 136 2.19 4.58 -1.69
C GLY A 136 1.10 5.62 -1.47
N ASP A 137 0.89 6.50 -2.43
CA ASP A 137 -0.01 7.64 -2.30
C ASP A 137 -1.47 7.35 -2.72
N ALA A 138 -1.75 6.14 -3.23
CA ALA A 138 -3.08 5.73 -3.71
C ALA A 138 -3.67 6.75 -4.72
N TRP A 139 -4.97 7.06 -4.63
CA TRP A 139 -5.63 8.02 -5.54
C TRP A 139 -5.01 9.42 -5.49
N LYS A 140 -4.30 9.78 -4.41
CA LYS A 140 -3.68 11.09 -4.28
C LYS A 140 -2.67 11.36 -5.40
N GLY A 141 -2.08 10.30 -5.96
CA GLY A 141 -1.21 10.36 -7.14
C GLY A 141 -1.90 10.84 -8.43
N CYS A 142 -3.24 10.90 -8.47
CA CYS A 142 -4.00 11.39 -9.61
C CYS A 142 -4.02 12.93 -9.69
N THR A 143 -3.95 13.62 -8.56
CA THR A 143 -4.08 15.09 -8.48
C THR A 143 -2.75 15.78 -8.19
N TYR A 144 -1.77 15.06 -7.64
CA TYR A 144 -0.40 15.55 -7.49
C TYR A 144 0.61 14.44 -7.76
N VAL A 145 1.81 14.82 -8.20
CA VAL A 145 2.94 13.90 -8.30
C VAL A 145 3.71 13.96 -6.98
N PRO A 146 3.57 12.98 -6.07
CA PRO A 146 4.32 12.94 -4.82
C PRO A 146 5.82 12.91 -5.09
N ASP A 147 6.57 13.59 -4.23
CA ASP A 147 7.99 13.28 -4.06
C ASP A 147 8.09 11.79 -3.74
N ARG A 148 8.80 11.03 -4.59
CA ARG A 148 8.98 9.58 -4.46
C ARG A 148 10.30 9.32 -3.73
N PRO A 149 10.32 8.99 -2.42
CA PRO A 149 11.57 8.78 -1.72
C PRO A 149 12.25 7.51 -2.23
N ALA A 150 13.58 7.54 -2.33
CA ALA A 150 14.36 6.41 -2.85
C ALA A 150 14.14 5.09 -2.07
N LEU A 151 13.65 5.17 -0.83
CA LEU A 151 13.25 4.00 -0.03
C LEU A 151 12.09 3.19 -0.66
N LEU A 152 11.27 3.80 -1.54
CA LEU A 152 10.22 3.07 -2.27
C LEU A 152 10.77 2.17 -3.38
N ASP A 153 12.03 2.37 -3.79
CA ASP A 153 12.66 1.61 -4.87
C ASP A 153 13.62 0.52 -4.33
N VAL A 154 13.60 0.28 -3.02
CA VAL A 154 14.47 -0.69 -2.35
C VAL A 154 13.79 -2.05 -2.26
N ASP A 155 14.51 -3.09 -2.67
CA ASP A 155 14.11 -4.47 -2.40
C ASP A 155 14.53 -4.90 -0.99
N TYR A 156 13.57 -4.89 -0.07
CA TYR A 156 13.74 -5.36 1.31
C TYR A 156 13.79 -6.90 1.43
N GLY A 157 13.48 -7.62 0.35
CA GLY A 157 13.43 -9.08 0.30
C GLY A 157 12.08 -9.65 0.76
N VAL A 158 12.12 -10.82 1.40
CA VAL A 158 10.95 -11.49 1.98
C VAL A 158 11.05 -11.51 3.50
N PRO A 159 9.93 -11.45 4.24
CA PRO A 159 9.97 -11.50 5.69
C PRO A 159 10.40 -12.89 6.17
N LEU A 160 11.33 -12.93 7.12
CA LEU A 160 11.85 -14.18 7.70
C LEU A 160 11.05 -14.65 8.92
N ALA A 161 10.25 -13.75 9.51
CA ALA A 161 9.41 -14.01 10.65
C ALA A 161 8.24 -13.02 10.68
N HIS A 162 7.28 -13.25 11.57
CA HIS A 162 6.26 -12.26 11.92
C HIS A 162 6.88 -11.09 12.70
N CYS A 163 6.23 -9.92 12.70
CA CYS A 163 6.67 -8.84 13.57
C CYS A 163 6.36 -9.16 15.04
N VAL A 164 7.21 -8.68 15.94
CA VAL A 164 7.10 -8.91 17.38
C VAL A 164 7.41 -7.63 18.15
N GLU A 165 6.76 -7.44 19.29
CA GLU A 165 7.08 -6.38 20.25
C GLU A 165 8.30 -6.83 21.08
N ILE A 166 9.50 -6.35 20.73
CA ILE A 166 10.75 -6.75 21.38
C ILE A 166 10.96 -6.06 22.73
N LYS A 167 10.34 -4.89 22.91
CA LYS A 167 10.27 -4.11 24.15
C LYS A 167 8.95 -3.33 24.13
N PRO A 168 8.40 -2.90 25.29
CA PRO A 168 7.19 -2.09 25.31
C PRO A 168 7.26 -0.87 24.37
N GLY A 169 6.44 -0.87 23.33
CA GLY A 169 6.36 0.16 22.29
C GLY A 169 7.39 0.06 21.17
N ILE A 170 8.22 -1.00 21.12
CA ILE A 170 9.22 -1.23 20.08
C ILE A 170 8.92 -2.52 19.35
N PHE A 171 8.62 -2.42 18.06
CA PHE A 171 8.25 -3.53 17.20
C PHE A 171 9.35 -3.79 16.19
N ALA A 172 9.61 -5.05 15.87
CA ALA A 172 10.65 -5.42 14.90
C ALA A 172 10.24 -6.61 14.04
N ARG A 173 10.76 -6.65 12.82
CA ARG A 173 10.65 -7.77 11.88
C ARG A 173 11.94 -7.94 11.09
N LYS A 174 12.36 -9.19 10.92
CA LYS A 174 13.51 -9.55 10.09
C LYS A 174 13.04 -9.84 8.67
N TRP A 175 13.82 -9.36 7.72
CA TRP A 175 13.67 -9.58 6.29
C TRP A 175 14.95 -10.21 5.74
N THR A 176 14.91 -10.84 4.57
CA THR A 176 16.12 -11.44 3.97
C THR A 176 17.18 -10.38 3.65
N LYS A 177 16.79 -9.14 3.31
CA LYS A 177 17.71 -8.05 2.98
C LYS A 177 17.67 -6.88 3.96
N ALA A 178 16.92 -6.97 5.05
CA ALA A 178 16.82 -5.87 6.01
C ALA A 178 16.44 -6.31 7.43
N ASN A 179 16.73 -5.45 8.40
CA ASN A 179 16.07 -5.45 9.71
C ASN A 179 15.25 -4.18 9.84
N VAL A 180 13.97 -4.34 10.14
CA VAL A 180 13.02 -3.23 10.31
C VAL A 180 12.59 -3.17 11.77
N SER A 181 12.59 -1.98 12.35
CA SER A 181 12.00 -1.71 13.66
C SER A 181 11.35 -0.34 13.74
N LEU A 182 10.35 -0.22 14.60
CA LEU A 182 9.63 1.02 14.89
C LEU A 182 9.50 1.20 16.40
N ASP A 183 10.09 2.25 16.94
CA ASP A 183 9.87 2.70 18.32
C ASP A 183 8.73 3.72 18.33
N CYS A 184 7.53 3.25 18.70
CA CYS A 184 6.34 4.08 18.79
C CYS A 184 6.42 5.13 19.90
N ARG A 185 7.26 4.94 20.93
CA ARG A 185 7.42 5.92 22.01
C ARG A 185 8.31 7.05 21.55
N ALA A 186 9.40 6.75 20.84
CA ALA A 186 10.30 7.76 20.27
C ALA A 186 9.79 8.35 18.95
N TRP A 187 8.82 7.71 18.31
CA TRP A 187 8.40 7.98 16.92
C TRP A 187 9.55 7.83 15.93
N GLU A 188 10.33 6.76 16.09
CA GLU A 188 11.55 6.55 15.32
C GLU A 188 11.54 5.21 14.59
N ALA A 189 11.72 5.29 13.27
CA ALA A 189 11.84 4.14 12.39
C ALA A 189 13.31 3.84 12.06
N THR A 190 13.68 2.56 12.16
CA THR A 190 14.97 2.04 11.76
C THR A 190 14.78 0.97 10.70
N ILE A 191 15.33 1.20 9.51
CA ILE A 191 15.37 0.25 8.40
C ILE A 191 16.84 0.08 8.03
N LYS A 192 17.43 -1.05 8.46
CA LYS A 192 18.84 -1.36 8.23
C LYS A 192 18.93 -2.43 7.16
N LEU A 193 19.36 -2.06 5.96
CA LEU A 193 19.67 -3.04 4.93
C LEU A 193 20.83 -3.92 5.38
N HIS A 194 20.72 -5.20 5.11
CA HIS A 194 21.87 -6.08 5.18
C HIS A 194 22.87 -5.61 4.13
N ALA A 195 24.17 -5.63 4.44
CA ALA A 195 25.17 -5.56 3.38
C ALA A 195 24.77 -6.64 2.37
N GLU A 196 24.50 -6.25 1.13
CA GLU A 196 24.18 -7.22 0.10
C GLU A 196 25.25 -8.31 0.18
N ALA A 197 24.82 -9.55 0.41
CA ALA A 197 25.74 -10.65 0.19
C ALA A 197 26.29 -10.42 -1.22
N PRO A 198 27.62 -10.31 -1.39
CA PRO A 198 28.21 -10.00 -2.68
C PRO A 198 27.52 -10.91 -3.68
N CYS A 199 26.84 -10.31 -4.66
CA CYS A 199 26.08 -11.06 -5.66
C CYS A 199 27.01 -12.19 -6.09
N PRO A 200 26.65 -13.47 -5.87
CA PRO A 200 27.55 -14.57 -6.20
C PRO A 200 27.86 -14.36 -7.67
N LEU A 201 29.09 -13.94 -7.97
CA LEU A 201 29.53 -13.51 -9.29
C LEU A 201 29.08 -14.57 -10.26
N HIS A 202 27.91 -14.37 -10.87
CA HIS A 202 27.43 -15.26 -11.90
C HIS A 202 28.38 -14.94 -13.03
N LYS A 203 29.34 -15.85 -13.26
CA LYS A 203 30.09 -15.85 -14.50
C LYS A 203 29.03 -15.68 -15.60
N PRO A 204 29.09 -14.60 -16.39
CA PRO A 204 28.08 -14.39 -17.41
C PRO A 204 28.04 -15.65 -18.26
N ALA A 205 26.92 -16.37 -18.21
CA ALA A 205 26.68 -17.43 -19.17
C ALA A 205 26.70 -16.75 -20.55
N PRO A 206 27.42 -17.28 -21.54
CA PRO A 206 27.47 -16.67 -22.86
C PRO A 206 26.04 -16.52 -23.39
N CYS A 207 25.61 -15.29 -23.64
CA CYS A 207 24.33 -15.00 -24.27
C CYS A 207 24.31 -15.66 -25.66
N GLN A 208 23.64 -16.80 -25.78
CA GLN A 208 23.26 -17.33 -27.07
C GLN A 208 22.00 -16.60 -27.52
N TRP A 209 22.12 -15.84 -28.61
CA TRP A 209 21.02 -15.16 -29.26
C TRP A 209 20.02 -16.19 -29.80
N GLN A 210 18.97 -16.48 -29.03
CA GLN A 210 17.76 -17.10 -29.57
C GLN A 210 16.69 -16.02 -29.77
N VAL A 211 15.99 -16.14 -30.89
CA VAL A 211 14.90 -15.26 -31.32
C VAL A 211 13.78 -15.38 -30.27
N GLY A 212 13.69 -14.40 -29.37
CA GLY A 212 12.83 -14.49 -28.18
C GLY A 212 13.16 -13.51 -27.05
N GLY A 213 14.32 -12.85 -27.10
CA GLY A 213 14.69 -11.77 -26.17
C GLY A 213 15.44 -12.29 -24.94
N CYS A 214 16.57 -11.64 -24.64
CA CYS A 214 17.31 -11.88 -23.40
C CYS A 214 16.54 -11.28 -22.23
N PRO A 215 16.27 -12.01 -21.13
CA PRO A 215 15.89 -11.37 -19.89
C PRO A 215 17.03 -10.43 -19.47
N ARG A 216 16.70 -9.16 -19.23
CA ARG A 216 17.68 -8.17 -18.74
C ARG A 216 18.29 -8.71 -17.43
N PRO A 217 19.63 -8.78 -17.29
CA PRO A 217 20.21 -9.08 -16.00
C PRO A 217 19.86 -7.93 -15.05
N ALA A 218 19.03 -8.21 -14.06
CA ALA A 218 18.79 -7.32 -12.94
C ALA A 218 20.05 -7.33 -12.07
N CYS A 219 21.00 -6.43 -12.34
CA CYS A 219 22.03 -5.97 -11.40
C CYS A 219 22.87 -4.89 -12.10
N ASN A 220 22.50 -3.63 -11.92
CA ASN A 220 23.43 -2.53 -12.15
C ASN A 220 23.10 -1.37 -11.19
N VAL A 221 23.43 -1.54 -9.92
CA VAL A 221 23.45 -0.43 -8.98
C VAL A 221 24.78 0.29 -9.18
N LYS A 222 24.77 1.33 -10.03
CA LYS A 222 25.80 2.36 -9.93
C LYS A 222 25.71 2.95 -8.53
N SER A 223 26.79 2.84 -7.76
CA SER A 223 26.98 3.61 -6.55
C SER A 223 26.71 5.09 -6.86
N TYR A 224 25.67 5.66 -6.27
CA TYR A 224 25.38 7.10 -6.37
C TYR A 224 26.49 7.87 -5.65
N SER A 225 27.52 8.28 -6.38
CA SER A 225 28.37 9.39 -5.96
C SER A 225 27.62 10.69 -6.20
N LYS A 226 27.56 11.55 -5.17
CA LYS A 226 26.95 12.89 -5.19
C LYS A 226 27.15 13.61 -6.53
N SER A 227 26.04 13.89 -7.22
CA SER A 227 26.00 14.81 -8.36
C SER A 227 26.31 16.21 -7.88
N THR A 228 27.45 16.77 -8.28
CA THR A 228 27.72 18.21 -8.20
C THR A 228 26.86 18.92 -9.25
N SER A 229 26.00 19.84 -8.83
CA SER A 229 25.19 20.67 -9.71
C SER A 229 26.09 21.47 -10.68
N PRO A 230 25.71 21.61 -11.97
CA PRO A 230 26.45 22.46 -12.89
C PRO A 230 26.29 23.95 -12.50
N PRO A 231 27.31 24.79 -12.74
CA PRO A 231 27.25 26.22 -12.45
C PRO A 231 26.22 26.92 -13.35
N PRO A 232 25.61 28.03 -12.86
CA PRO A 232 24.65 28.79 -13.64
C PRO A 232 25.33 29.47 -14.85
N PRO A 233 24.60 29.70 -15.95
CA PRO A 233 25.15 30.33 -17.14
C PRO A 233 25.53 31.80 -16.88
N PRO A 234 26.55 32.31 -17.60
CA PRO A 234 26.96 33.71 -17.50
C PRO A 234 25.86 34.66 -18.00
N ARG A 235 25.81 35.85 -17.39
CA ARG A 235 24.89 36.96 -17.75
C ARG A 235 25.29 37.63 -19.04
#